data_AF-A0AAD9IMP3-F1
#
_entry.id   AF-A0AAD9IMP3-F1
#
_cell.length_a   1.000
_cell.length_b   1.000
_cell.length_c   1.000
_cell.angle_alpha   90.00
_cell.angle_beta   90.00
_cell.angle_gamma   90.00
#
_symmetry.space_group_name_H-M   'P 1'
#
loop_
_entity.id
_entity.type
_entity.pdbx_description
1 polymer ?
#
loop_
_entity_poly.entity_id
_entity_poly.type
_entity_poly.pdbx_seq_one_letter_code
_entity_poly.pdbx_strand_id
1 'polypeptide(L)'
;MPGPCPPSCERSQLASQVFVAAAGIEGHVEAFQGPGGLPFVRLSHACGSSVEVSLFGAQITSFKQASGDEVLYVRPDAVYDRSKPIAGGIPICFPQFGPGAIQQHGFARNVDWAVSDSSADPQPDDRDPEVQLLLRETPETLKIWPYAFQAALTITLHGERLKLDFRVINPSEDTSFDFTAALHSYFEVLDVDAASVVGLTGKTFLDKVISTTDPPACEEEEPSLLVRGPVDRIYRDAGEYAELHVGTGAAVALSTHGWRDTVVWNPWTSVPDFYRRFVCVESAVAAVPIRLDPGSGWRGRLDIFVKDLAC
;
A
#
# COMPACT_ATOMS: atom_id res chain seq x y z
N MET A 1 26.09 21.15 -11.41
CA MET A 1 25.62 21.71 -10.13
C MET A 1 24.11 21.57 -10.12
N PRO A 2 23.52 20.72 -9.26
CA PRO A 2 22.07 20.78 -9.05
C PRO A 2 21.75 22.17 -8.49
N GLY A 3 20.72 22.83 -9.03
CA GLY A 3 20.29 24.14 -8.53
C GLY A 3 19.84 24.04 -7.07
N PRO A 4 19.91 25.15 -6.30
CA PRO A 4 19.46 25.15 -4.91
C PRO A 4 17.98 24.77 -4.82
N CYS A 5 17.65 23.94 -3.84
CA CYS A 5 16.28 23.54 -3.54
C CYS A 5 15.46 24.79 -3.16
N PRO A 6 14.20 24.94 -3.61
CA PRO A 6 13.39 26.09 -3.25
C PRO A 6 13.15 26.14 -1.73
N PRO A 7 13.11 27.34 -1.12
CA PRO A 7 13.05 27.51 0.35
C PRO A 7 11.77 26.97 1.01
N SER A 8 10.71 26.71 0.24
CA SER A 8 9.50 26.02 0.69
C SER A 8 9.71 24.52 0.92
N CYS A 9 10.61 23.89 0.16
CA CYS A 9 10.95 22.48 0.30
C CYS A 9 11.79 22.24 1.57
N GLU A 10 12.75 23.13 1.86
CA GLU A 10 13.57 23.05 3.08
C GLU A 10 12.73 23.23 4.36
N ARG A 11 11.78 24.19 4.38
CA ARG A 11 10.89 24.38 5.54
C ARG A 11 9.96 23.19 5.78
N SER A 12 9.47 22.55 4.72
CA SER A 12 8.67 21.32 4.81
C SER A 12 9.51 20.15 5.36
N GLN A 13 10.73 19.96 4.86
CA GLN A 13 11.64 18.92 5.34
C GLN A 13 12.05 19.11 6.80
N LEU A 14 12.36 20.35 7.22
CA LEU A 14 12.65 20.69 8.61
C LEU A 14 11.44 20.50 9.53
N ALA A 15 10.23 20.88 9.09
CA ALA A 15 9.02 20.66 9.87
C ALA A 15 8.69 19.17 10.04
N SER A 16 8.84 18.37 8.97
CA SER A 16 8.68 16.91 9.03
C SER A 16 9.73 16.26 9.92
N GLN A 17 11.00 16.67 9.85
CA GLN A 17 12.05 16.14 10.74
C GLN A 17 11.80 16.46 12.22
N VAL A 18 11.32 17.66 12.53
CA VAL A 18 10.99 18.08 13.91
C VAL A 18 9.76 17.33 14.44
N PHE A 19 8.76 17.07 13.60
CA PHE A 19 7.54 16.34 14.02
C PHE A 19 7.80 14.84 14.21
N VAL A 20 8.60 14.21 13.34
CA VAL A 20 8.93 12.77 13.48
C VAL A 20 9.80 12.54 14.72
N ALA A 21 10.66 13.48 15.10
CA ALA A 21 11.41 13.42 16.36
C ALA A 21 10.52 13.53 17.61
N ALA A 22 9.37 14.20 17.52
CA ALA A 22 8.41 14.35 18.62
C ALA A 22 7.43 13.16 18.75
N ALA A 23 7.23 12.41 17.66
CA ALA A 23 6.40 11.20 17.58
C ALA A 23 7.21 9.90 17.75
N GLY A 24 8.50 9.99 18.06
CA GLY A 24 9.37 8.83 18.26
C GLY A 24 9.09 8.12 19.58
N ILE A 25 9.04 6.79 19.54
CA ILE A 25 8.97 5.93 20.73
C ILE A 25 10.20 5.03 20.68
N GLU A 26 11.15 5.25 21.58
CA GLU A 26 12.45 4.55 21.59
C GLU A 26 12.26 3.03 21.52
N GLY A 27 12.94 2.40 20.55
CA GLY A 27 12.87 0.96 20.30
C GLY A 27 11.61 0.44 19.61
N HIS A 28 10.62 1.30 19.32
CA HIS A 28 9.33 0.89 18.74
C HIS A 28 8.94 1.69 17.50
N VAL A 29 9.05 3.02 17.55
CA VAL A 29 8.71 3.94 16.45
C VAL A 29 9.86 4.91 16.27
N GLU A 30 10.64 4.72 15.21
CA GLU A 30 11.92 5.43 15.04
C GLU A 30 12.00 6.17 13.70
N ALA A 31 12.32 7.45 13.77
CA ALA A 31 12.63 8.29 12.62
C ALA A 31 14.01 7.94 12.05
N PHE A 32 14.15 7.86 10.73
CA PHE A 32 15.49 7.82 10.12
C PHE A 32 15.51 8.44 8.72
N GLN A 33 16.71 8.71 8.21
CA GLN A 33 16.93 9.08 6.82
C GLN A 33 17.20 7.81 6.02
N GLY A 34 16.24 7.42 5.18
CA GLY A 34 16.32 6.26 4.31
C GLY A 34 17.11 6.53 3.02
N PRO A 35 17.03 5.60 2.04
CA PRO A 35 17.65 5.78 0.73
C PRO A 35 17.29 7.13 0.09
N GLY A 36 18.26 7.74 -0.59
CA GLY A 36 18.09 9.05 -1.22
C GLY A 36 17.85 10.22 -0.24
N GLY A 37 18.03 10.02 1.06
CA GLY A 37 17.76 11.05 2.07
C GLY A 37 16.26 11.34 2.24
N LEU A 38 15.40 10.37 1.92
CA LEU A 38 13.99 10.47 2.22
C LEU A 38 13.76 10.22 3.73
N PRO A 39 12.82 10.94 4.36
CA PRO A 39 12.44 10.68 5.74
C PRO A 39 11.58 9.40 5.82
N PHE A 40 11.96 8.53 6.74
CA PHE A 40 11.30 7.25 7.01
C PHE A 40 10.91 7.15 8.49
N VAL A 41 9.95 6.26 8.75
CA VAL A 41 9.63 5.74 10.07
C VAL A 41 9.80 4.22 10.05
N ARG A 42 10.46 3.68 11.08
CA ARG A 42 10.52 2.24 11.34
C ARG A 42 9.63 1.88 12.53
N LEU A 43 8.82 0.85 12.36
CA LEU A 43 8.12 0.17 13.46
C LEU A 43 8.89 -1.10 13.82
N SER A 44 9.15 -1.34 15.10
CA SER A 44 9.90 -2.51 15.60
C SER A 44 9.13 -3.19 16.74
N HIS A 45 8.74 -4.46 16.54
CA HIS A 45 8.04 -5.23 17.56
C HIS A 45 9.01 -6.01 18.44
N ALA A 46 8.61 -6.30 19.68
CA ALA A 46 9.43 -7.05 20.65
C ALA A 46 9.76 -8.48 20.19
N CYS A 47 8.94 -9.07 19.31
CA CYS A 47 9.20 -10.40 18.73
C CYS A 47 10.31 -10.40 17.66
N GLY A 48 10.76 -9.22 17.21
CA GLY A 48 11.82 -9.07 16.20
C GLY A 48 11.32 -8.72 14.80
N SER A 49 10.01 -8.69 14.55
CA SER A 49 9.46 -8.18 13.29
C SER A 49 9.65 -6.67 13.18
N SER A 50 9.66 -6.15 11.94
CA SER A 50 9.79 -4.72 11.68
C SER A 50 9.12 -4.27 10.39
N VAL A 51 8.77 -2.99 10.31
CA VAL A 51 8.18 -2.36 9.11
C VAL A 51 8.88 -1.04 8.85
N GLU A 52 9.20 -0.75 7.59
CA GLU A 52 9.79 0.54 7.18
C GLU A 52 8.88 1.30 6.22
N VAL A 53 8.61 2.55 6.54
CA VAL A 53 7.66 3.41 5.84
C VAL A 53 8.34 4.71 5.43
N SER A 54 8.39 4.99 4.13
CA SER A 54 8.77 6.30 3.60
C SER A 54 7.61 7.27 3.78
N LEU A 55 7.87 8.46 4.32
CA LEU A 55 6.85 9.51 4.38
C LEU A 55 6.49 10.03 2.99
N PHE A 56 7.40 9.93 2.02
CA PHE A 56 7.05 10.13 0.62
C PHE A 56 6.14 8.98 0.17
N GLY A 57 4.88 9.32 -0.12
CA GLY A 57 3.83 8.41 -0.56
C GLY A 57 3.15 7.60 0.53
N ALA A 58 3.48 7.81 1.81
CA ALA A 58 3.14 6.88 2.90
C ALA A 58 3.49 5.42 2.53
N GLN A 59 4.63 5.26 1.86
CA GLN A 59 5.00 4.05 1.16
C GLN A 59 5.62 3.05 2.14
N ILE A 60 4.93 1.95 2.42
CA ILE A 60 5.55 0.81 3.10
C ILE A 60 6.52 0.14 2.13
N THR A 61 7.77 -0.01 2.55
CA THR A 61 8.86 -0.53 1.70
C THR A 61 9.51 -1.80 2.24
N SER A 62 9.25 -2.15 3.49
CA SER A 62 9.74 -3.38 4.12
C SER A 62 8.74 -3.83 5.17
N PHE A 63 8.51 -5.13 5.25
CA PHE A 63 7.84 -5.81 6.35
C PHE A 63 8.55 -7.14 6.60
N LYS A 64 9.39 -7.16 7.64
CA LYS A 64 10.18 -8.34 8.01
C LYS A 64 9.52 -9.10 9.14
N GLN A 65 9.50 -10.42 8.99
CA GLN A 65 9.15 -11.36 10.04
C GLN A 65 10.27 -11.43 11.10
N ALA A 66 10.00 -12.04 12.25
CA ALA A 66 10.97 -12.25 13.32
C ALA A 66 12.17 -13.12 12.87
N SER A 67 11.96 -13.99 11.87
CA SER A 67 13.04 -14.76 11.23
C SER A 67 14.04 -13.88 10.46
N GLY A 68 13.68 -12.63 10.16
CA GLY A 68 14.42 -11.73 9.28
C GLY A 68 14.03 -11.82 7.81
N ASP A 69 13.13 -12.74 7.45
CA ASP A 69 12.62 -12.87 6.08
C ASP A 69 11.76 -11.66 5.72
N GLU A 70 11.95 -11.17 4.50
CA GLU A 70 11.19 -10.06 3.93
C GLU A 70 9.89 -10.58 3.30
N VAL A 71 8.79 -9.86 3.52
CA VAL A 71 7.47 -10.20 2.96
C VAL A 71 7.19 -9.38 1.70
N LEU A 72 7.70 -8.15 1.64
CA LEU A 72 7.41 -7.21 0.56
C LEU A 72 8.53 -7.16 -0.46
N TYR A 73 8.17 -7.08 -1.74
CA TYR A 73 9.14 -6.88 -2.80
C TYR A 73 9.26 -5.41 -3.18
N VAL A 74 10.44 -4.83 -2.96
CA VAL A 74 10.83 -3.54 -3.57
C VAL A 74 11.83 -3.80 -4.68
N ARG A 75 11.59 -3.20 -5.85
CA ARG A 75 12.48 -3.39 -7.00
C ARG A 75 13.87 -2.82 -6.70
N PRO A 76 14.95 -3.53 -7.08
CA PRO A 76 16.31 -3.03 -6.92
C PRO A 76 16.61 -1.70 -7.62
N ASP A 77 15.83 -1.33 -8.64
CA ASP A 77 15.94 -0.06 -9.38
C ASP A 77 14.95 1.01 -8.91
N ALA A 78 14.34 0.83 -7.74
CA ALA A 78 13.50 1.83 -7.13
C ALA A 78 14.29 3.13 -6.90
N VAL A 79 13.64 4.26 -7.17
CA VAL A 79 14.25 5.59 -7.05
C VAL A 79 13.63 6.30 -5.86
N TYR A 80 14.49 6.90 -5.02
CA TYR A 80 14.14 7.52 -3.75
C TYR A 80 14.46 9.02 -3.75
N ASP A 81 14.05 9.75 -4.80
CA ASP A 81 14.38 11.18 -4.99
C ASP A 81 13.15 12.07 -5.17
N ARG A 82 11.95 11.53 -4.92
CA ARG A 82 10.62 12.17 -5.14
C ARG A 82 10.25 12.44 -6.60
N SER A 83 11.06 12.05 -7.59
CA SER A 83 10.74 12.25 -9.01
C SER A 83 9.61 11.35 -9.50
N LYS A 84 9.43 10.18 -8.87
CA LYS A 84 8.42 9.17 -9.19
C LYS A 84 8.08 8.34 -7.95
N PRO A 85 6.97 7.59 -7.95
CA PRO A 85 6.66 6.65 -6.87
C PRO A 85 7.76 5.59 -6.72
N ILE A 86 7.97 5.15 -5.48
CA ILE A 86 8.86 4.04 -5.16
C ILE A 86 8.27 2.76 -5.76
N ALA A 87 9.09 1.99 -6.48
CA ALA A 87 8.64 0.84 -7.25
C ALA A 87 8.68 -0.44 -6.40
N GLY A 88 7.53 -0.87 -5.89
CA GLY A 88 7.37 -2.05 -5.03
C GLY A 88 6.87 -1.68 -3.62
N GLY A 89 6.88 -2.61 -2.67
CA GLY A 89 6.31 -2.38 -1.34
C GLY A 89 4.78 -2.27 -1.39
N ILE A 90 4.19 -1.26 -0.75
CA ILE A 90 2.74 -1.01 -0.80
C ILE A 90 2.45 0.44 -1.20
N PRO A 91 2.47 0.78 -2.51
CA PRO A 91 2.01 2.07 -2.99
C PRO A 91 0.53 2.32 -2.68
N ILE A 92 0.21 3.56 -2.30
CA ILE A 92 -1.16 4.00 -2.08
C ILE A 92 -1.71 4.62 -3.38
N CYS A 93 -2.65 3.94 -4.02
CA CYS A 93 -3.40 4.48 -5.15
C CYS A 93 -4.58 5.28 -4.60
N PHE A 94 -4.58 6.61 -4.78
CA PHE A 94 -5.68 7.49 -4.37
C PHE A 94 -5.51 8.87 -5.03
N PRO A 95 -6.59 9.55 -5.47
CA PRO A 95 -8.02 9.19 -5.41
C PRO A 95 -8.52 8.40 -6.64
N GLN A 96 -7.59 7.86 -7.44
CA GLN A 96 -7.90 7.08 -8.62
C GLN A 96 -7.07 5.79 -8.62
N PHE A 97 -7.68 4.66 -8.96
CA PHE A 97 -6.98 3.43 -9.32
C PHE A 97 -6.85 3.31 -10.84
N GLY A 98 -5.68 2.92 -11.34
CA GLY A 98 -5.44 2.76 -12.76
C GLY A 98 -5.47 4.08 -13.56
N PRO A 99 -5.58 4.01 -14.89
CA PRO A 99 -5.69 5.19 -15.76
C PRO A 99 -7.07 5.86 -15.62
N GLY A 100 -7.16 7.15 -15.92
CA GLY A 100 -8.41 7.90 -15.82
C GLY A 100 -8.24 9.38 -16.07
N ALA A 101 -9.05 10.21 -15.41
CA ALA A 101 -9.07 11.66 -15.60
C ALA A 101 -7.81 12.35 -15.07
N ILE A 102 -7.20 11.78 -14.02
CA ILE A 102 -5.93 12.22 -13.46
C ILE A 102 -4.85 11.19 -13.79
N GLN A 103 -3.59 11.48 -13.42
CA GLN A 103 -2.47 10.57 -13.65
C GLN A 103 -2.75 9.18 -13.06
N GLN A 104 -2.14 8.17 -13.67
CA GLN A 104 -2.38 6.77 -13.32
C GLN A 104 -2.11 6.52 -11.83
N HIS A 105 -3.10 5.92 -11.16
CA HIS A 105 -3.12 5.63 -9.71
C HIS A 105 -3.16 6.87 -8.78
N GLY A 106 -3.54 8.04 -9.31
CA GLY A 106 -3.69 9.26 -8.50
C GLY A 106 -2.35 9.84 -8.02
N PHE A 107 -2.39 10.68 -6.97
CA PHE A 107 -1.22 11.44 -6.48
C PHE A 107 -0.76 11.03 -5.09
N ALA A 108 -1.51 10.22 -4.34
CA ALA A 108 -1.16 9.90 -2.94
C ALA A 108 0.27 9.35 -2.79
N ARG A 109 0.71 8.50 -3.72
CA ARG A 109 2.06 7.92 -3.80
C ARG A 109 3.16 8.86 -4.36
N ASN A 110 2.81 10.12 -4.67
CA ASN A 110 3.69 11.10 -5.31
C ASN A 110 3.99 12.32 -4.43
N VAL A 111 3.50 12.35 -3.19
CA VAL A 111 3.62 13.49 -2.28
C VAL A 111 4.04 13.02 -0.88
N ASP A 112 4.65 13.90 -0.10
CA ASP A 112 4.97 13.60 1.29
C ASP A 112 3.69 13.62 2.14
N TRP A 113 3.58 12.64 3.04
CA TRP A 113 2.56 12.55 4.08
C TRP A 113 3.15 13.04 5.40
N ALA A 114 2.32 13.63 6.25
CA ALA A 114 2.74 14.07 7.58
C ALA A 114 2.47 12.98 8.61
N VAL A 115 3.38 12.77 9.57
CA VAL A 115 3.06 12.00 10.77
C VAL A 115 2.06 12.81 11.60
N SER A 116 0.87 12.26 11.85
CA SER A 116 -0.17 12.93 12.64
C SER A 116 -0.28 12.38 14.05
N ASP A 117 0.05 11.10 14.25
CA ASP A 117 0.03 10.43 15.54
C ASP A 117 0.99 9.23 15.55
N SER A 118 1.35 8.78 16.75
CA SER A 118 2.18 7.61 16.97
C SER A 118 1.86 6.99 18.32
N SER A 119 1.81 5.67 18.39
CA SER A 119 1.56 4.94 19.62
C SER A 119 2.43 3.70 19.71
N ALA A 120 2.61 3.22 20.93
CA ALA A 120 3.10 1.89 21.25
C ALA A 120 2.38 1.46 22.53
N ASP A 121 1.04 1.43 22.45
CA ASP A 121 0.09 1.37 23.57
C ASP A 121 0.37 0.17 24.54
N PRO A 122 -0.11 0.21 25.79
CA PRO A 122 0.71 0.24 26.99
C PRO A 122 0.64 -1.12 27.71
N GLN A 123 0.46 -2.23 26.99
CA GLN A 123 0.62 -3.54 27.63
C GLN A 123 2.11 -3.67 27.99
N PRO A 124 2.46 -3.86 29.27
CA PRO A 124 3.86 -3.90 29.69
C PRO A 124 4.65 -5.02 29.00
N ASP A 125 3.94 -6.05 28.53
CA ASP A 125 4.50 -7.32 28.07
C ASP A 125 4.38 -7.54 26.55
N ASP A 126 3.56 -6.76 25.83
CA ASP A 126 3.34 -6.89 24.37
C ASP A 126 2.88 -5.54 23.77
N ARG A 127 3.85 -4.70 23.36
CA ARG A 127 3.57 -3.38 22.79
C ARG A 127 3.37 -3.50 21.28
N ASP A 128 2.28 -2.92 20.77
CA ASP A 128 2.00 -2.78 19.33
C ASP A 128 2.47 -1.41 18.83
N PRO A 129 3.63 -1.29 18.14
CA PRO A 129 4.04 -0.03 17.56
C PRO A 129 3.08 0.39 16.44
N GLU A 130 2.72 1.66 16.44
CA GLU A 130 1.78 2.26 15.52
C GLU A 130 2.25 3.66 15.08
N VAL A 131 2.03 3.97 13.81
CA VAL A 131 2.15 5.33 13.28
C VAL A 131 0.96 5.67 12.40
N GLN A 132 0.43 6.89 12.54
CA GLN A 132 -0.57 7.43 11.63
C GLN A 132 0.06 8.49 10.73
N LEU A 133 -0.14 8.30 9.42
CA LEU A 133 0.24 9.25 8.38
C LEU A 133 -1.01 9.92 7.80
N LEU A 134 -0.92 11.21 7.54
CA LEU A 134 -2.03 12.05 7.09
C LEU A 134 -1.67 12.84 5.83
N LEU A 135 -2.56 12.79 4.85
CA LEU A 135 -2.59 13.62 3.66
C LEU A 135 -3.87 14.44 3.63
N ARG A 136 -3.74 15.73 3.34
CA ARG A 136 -4.86 16.68 3.17
C ARG A 136 -4.73 17.36 1.83
N GLU A 137 -5.79 18.03 1.38
CA GLU A 137 -5.69 18.86 0.19
C GLU A 137 -4.64 19.97 0.36
N THR A 138 -3.94 20.26 -0.73
CA THR A 138 -3.00 21.37 -0.89
C THR A 138 -3.42 22.19 -2.12
N PRO A 139 -2.95 23.43 -2.27
CA PRO A 139 -3.18 24.20 -3.50
C PRO A 139 -2.77 23.45 -4.79
N GLU A 140 -1.77 22.58 -4.71
CA GLU A 140 -1.30 21.75 -5.83
C GLU A 140 -2.25 20.59 -6.11
N THR A 141 -2.66 19.83 -5.09
CA THR A 141 -3.58 18.70 -5.29
C THR A 141 -4.96 19.18 -5.73
N LEU A 142 -5.43 20.35 -5.25
CA LEU A 142 -6.71 20.96 -5.66
C LEU A 142 -6.74 21.35 -7.15
N LYS A 143 -5.59 21.58 -7.79
CA LYS A 143 -5.53 21.79 -9.25
C LYS A 143 -5.72 20.49 -10.03
N ILE A 144 -5.41 19.34 -9.43
CA ILE A 144 -5.51 18.01 -10.03
C ILE A 144 -6.90 17.42 -9.77
N TRP A 145 -7.36 17.50 -8.52
CA TRP A 145 -8.63 16.97 -8.05
C TRP A 145 -9.26 18.00 -7.09
N PRO A 146 -10.24 18.79 -7.54
CA PRO A 146 -10.70 20.01 -6.87
C PRO A 146 -11.69 19.72 -5.73
N TYR A 147 -11.29 18.86 -4.80
CA TYR A 147 -12.07 18.49 -3.62
C TYR A 147 -11.23 18.65 -2.36
N ALA A 148 -11.85 19.15 -1.29
CA ALA A 148 -11.27 19.04 0.05
C ALA A 148 -11.35 17.58 0.49
N PHE A 149 -10.29 17.05 1.11
CA PHE A 149 -10.24 15.65 1.53
C PHE A 149 -9.24 15.46 2.68
N GLN A 150 -9.45 14.42 3.48
CA GLN A 150 -8.43 13.94 4.41
C GLN A 150 -8.26 12.44 4.17
N ALA A 151 -7.05 12.01 3.83
CA ALA A 151 -6.69 10.61 3.73
C ALA A 151 -5.71 10.28 4.86
N ALA A 152 -6.02 9.28 5.68
CA ALA A 152 -5.16 8.83 6.77
C ALA A 152 -4.82 7.36 6.61
N LEU A 153 -3.57 7.00 6.86
CA LEU A 153 -3.10 5.62 6.91
C LEU A 153 -2.50 5.37 8.30
N THR A 154 -3.18 4.54 9.09
CA THR A 154 -2.62 4.01 10.34
C THR A 154 -1.97 2.66 10.04
N ILE A 155 -0.73 2.51 10.48
CA ILE A 155 0.12 1.33 10.28
C ILE A 155 0.45 0.79 11.66
N THR A 156 0.00 -0.42 11.97
CA THR A 156 0.22 -1.07 13.26
C THR A 156 0.96 -2.38 13.02
N LEU A 157 2.05 -2.60 13.75
CA LEU A 157 2.76 -3.87 13.78
C LEU A 157 2.39 -4.63 15.05
N HIS A 158 1.64 -5.72 14.90
CA HIS A 158 1.13 -6.53 16.01
C HIS A 158 1.74 -7.93 15.93
N GLY A 159 2.78 -8.19 16.72
CA GLY A 159 3.60 -9.40 16.54
C GLY A 159 4.15 -9.46 15.11
N GLU A 160 3.87 -10.56 14.42
CA GLU A 160 4.25 -10.76 13.01
C GLU A 160 3.12 -10.44 12.02
N ARG A 161 2.14 -9.61 12.43
CA ARG A 161 1.03 -9.14 11.59
C ARG A 161 1.15 -7.65 11.33
N LEU A 162 1.11 -7.26 10.05
CA LEU A 162 1.01 -5.88 9.62
C LEU A 162 -0.45 -5.51 9.41
N LYS A 163 -0.96 -4.56 10.18
CA LYS A 163 -2.32 -4.03 10.04
C LYS A 163 -2.28 -2.64 9.43
N LEU A 164 -3.10 -2.42 8.42
CA LEU A 164 -3.21 -1.17 7.68
C LEU A 164 -4.66 -0.69 7.75
N ASP A 165 -4.89 0.52 8.24
CA ASP A 165 -6.20 1.17 8.31
C ASP A 165 -6.17 2.46 7.50
N PHE A 166 -6.77 2.41 6.31
CA PHE A 166 -6.86 3.53 5.40
C PHE A 166 -8.24 4.18 5.50
N ARG A 167 -8.26 5.49 5.75
CA ARG A 167 -9.48 6.28 5.91
C ARG A 167 -9.48 7.45 4.95
N VAL A 168 -10.64 7.72 4.36
CA VAL A 168 -10.90 8.91 3.55
C VAL A 168 -12.08 9.64 4.15
N ILE A 169 -11.92 10.92 4.44
CA ILE A 169 -12.96 11.80 4.97
C ILE A 169 -13.20 12.89 3.94
N ASN A 170 -14.47 13.17 3.68
CA ASN A 170 -14.90 14.37 2.97
C ASN A 170 -15.24 15.47 4.01
N PRO A 171 -14.34 16.45 4.24
CA PRO A 171 -14.59 17.52 5.20
C PRO A 171 -15.48 18.64 4.63
N SER A 172 -15.89 18.57 3.37
CA SER A 172 -16.76 19.58 2.77
C SER A 172 -18.13 19.59 3.44
N GLU A 173 -18.79 20.75 3.44
CA GLU A 173 -20.15 20.93 3.92
C GLU A 173 -21.21 20.75 2.83
N ASP A 174 -20.84 20.88 1.55
CA ASP A 174 -21.80 20.95 0.43
C ASP A 174 -21.40 20.13 -0.80
N THR A 175 -20.13 19.71 -0.89
CA THR A 175 -19.56 19.07 -2.08
C THR A 175 -19.26 17.62 -1.80
N SER A 176 -19.75 16.76 -2.67
CA SER A 176 -19.51 15.32 -2.66
C SER A 176 -18.52 14.94 -3.75
N PHE A 177 -17.77 13.86 -3.53
CA PHE A 177 -16.81 13.35 -4.50
C PHE A 177 -16.83 11.84 -4.60
N ASP A 178 -16.30 11.35 -5.70
CA ASP A 178 -16.13 9.94 -5.97
C ASP A 178 -14.63 9.64 -6.03
N PHE A 179 -14.22 8.49 -5.49
CA PHE A 179 -12.84 8.06 -5.58
C PHE A 179 -12.74 6.55 -5.80
N THR A 180 -11.62 6.12 -6.37
CA THR A 180 -11.16 4.73 -6.32
C THR A 180 -9.82 4.69 -5.61
N ALA A 181 -9.50 3.57 -4.97
CA ALA A 181 -8.27 3.44 -4.21
C ALA A 181 -7.76 2.01 -4.16
N ALA A 182 -6.47 1.84 -3.89
CA ALA A 182 -5.88 0.53 -3.63
C ALA A 182 -4.64 0.62 -2.75
N LEU A 183 -4.44 -0.40 -1.92
CA LEU A 183 -3.15 -0.76 -1.34
C LEU A 183 -2.46 -1.72 -2.32
N HIS A 184 -1.56 -1.21 -3.14
CA HIS A 184 -0.97 -1.93 -4.26
C HIS A 184 0.17 -2.86 -3.81
N SER A 185 -0.12 -3.82 -2.93
CA SER A 185 0.90 -4.63 -2.25
C SER A 185 1.70 -5.54 -3.20
N TYR A 186 3.01 -5.36 -3.24
CA TYR A 186 3.99 -6.22 -3.92
C TYR A 186 4.56 -7.21 -2.90
N PHE A 187 4.26 -8.49 -3.06
CA PHE A 187 4.80 -9.53 -2.20
C PHE A 187 5.98 -10.23 -2.85
N GLU A 188 7.01 -10.51 -2.06
CA GLU A 188 8.14 -11.31 -2.52
C GLU A 188 7.70 -12.77 -2.71
N VAL A 189 8.14 -13.38 -3.82
CA VAL A 189 7.96 -14.81 -4.09
C VAL A 189 9.29 -15.42 -4.49
N LEU A 190 9.47 -16.71 -4.21
CA LEU A 190 10.69 -17.44 -4.56
C LEU A 190 10.92 -17.43 -6.08
N ASP A 191 9.88 -17.84 -6.81
CA ASP A 191 9.75 -17.71 -8.26
C ASP A 191 8.26 -17.65 -8.59
N VAL A 192 7.86 -16.73 -9.45
CA VAL A 192 6.48 -16.58 -9.94
C VAL A 192 5.91 -17.88 -10.52
N ASP A 193 6.74 -18.75 -11.11
CA ASP A 193 6.34 -20.05 -11.65
C ASP A 193 5.88 -21.03 -10.55
N ALA A 194 6.30 -20.80 -9.30
CA ALA A 194 5.92 -21.56 -8.11
C ALA A 194 4.89 -20.83 -7.23
N ALA A 195 4.49 -19.62 -7.61
CA ALA A 195 3.52 -18.81 -6.86
C ALA A 195 2.08 -19.08 -7.31
N SER A 196 1.14 -18.99 -6.37
CA SER A 196 -0.28 -19.11 -6.68
C SER A 196 -1.15 -18.29 -5.74
N VAL A 197 -2.22 -17.69 -6.26
CA VAL A 197 -3.21 -16.96 -5.45
C VAL A 197 -4.44 -17.82 -5.21
N VAL A 198 -4.88 -17.93 -3.96
CA VAL A 198 -6.02 -18.73 -3.49
C VAL A 198 -7.07 -17.82 -2.85
N GLY A 199 -8.33 -18.29 -2.82
CA GLY A 199 -9.46 -17.56 -2.22
C GLY A 199 -10.33 -16.80 -3.22
N LEU A 200 -10.04 -16.93 -4.52
CA LEU A 200 -10.70 -16.19 -5.60
C LEU A 200 -11.61 -17.06 -6.49
N THR A 201 -11.73 -18.36 -6.21
CA THR A 201 -12.58 -19.28 -6.98
C THR A 201 -14.06 -18.85 -6.95
N GLY A 202 -14.73 -18.95 -8.10
CA GLY A 202 -16.11 -18.52 -8.32
C GLY A 202 -16.30 -17.00 -8.32
N LYS A 203 -15.23 -16.21 -8.22
CA LYS A 203 -15.31 -14.75 -8.28
C LYS A 203 -15.26 -14.27 -9.72
N THR A 204 -16.05 -13.24 -10.01
CA THR A 204 -15.97 -12.56 -11.29
C THR A 204 -14.81 -11.56 -11.30
N PHE A 205 -13.94 -11.64 -12.30
CA PHE A 205 -12.87 -10.68 -12.51
C PHE A 205 -12.96 -9.96 -13.86
N LEU A 206 -12.37 -8.77 -13.92
CA LEU A 206 -12.15 -8.02 -15.16
C LEU A 206 -10.71 -8.26 -15.62
N ASP A 207 -10.52 -8.77 -16.84
CA ASP A 207 -9.18 -9.06 -17.39
C ASP A 207 -8.62 -7.88 -18.20
N LYS A 208 -7.71 -7.12 -17.57
CA LYS A 208 -7.09 -5.93 -18.17
C LYS A 208 -5.92 -6.25 -19.11
N VAL A 209 -5.46 -7.51 -19.16
CA VAL A 209 -4.50 -7.93 -20.20
C VAL A 209 -5.18 -7.94 -21.57
N ILE A 210 -6.46 -8.31 -21.62
CA ILE A 210 -7.24 -8.34 -22.86
C ILE A 210 -7.58 -6.91 -23.32
N SER A 211 -8.02 -6.05 -22.40
CA SER A 211 -8.37 -4.66 -22.71
C SER A 211 -8.27 -3.79 -21.47
N THR A 212 -7.52 -2.69 -21.55
CA THR A 212 -7.38 -1.75 -20.42
C THR A 212 -8.59 -0.82 -20.26
N THR A 213 -9.40 -0.64 -21.30
CA THR A 213 -10.53 0.31 -21.32
C THR A 213 -11.89 -0.35 -21.19
N ASP A 214 -12.02 -1.58 -21.68
CA ASP A 214 -13.24 -2.37 -21.62
C ASP A 214 -12.88 -3.85 -21.39
N PRO A 215 -12.35 -4.18 -20.21
CA PRO A 215 -11.94 -5.55 -19.88
C PRO A 215 -13.16 -6.47 -19.82
N PRO A 216 -13.12 -7.66 -20.44
CA PRO A 216 -14.21 -8.62 -20.31
C PRO A 216 -14.35 -9.10 -18.87
N ALA A 217 -15.58 -9.37 -18.47
CA ALA A 217 -15.88 -10.06 -17.21
C ALA A 217 -15.77 -11.58 -17.41
N CYS A 218 -14.91 -12.22 -16.62
CA CYS A 218 -14.68 -13.66 -16.60
C CYS A 218 -14.90 -14.21 -15.18
N GLU A 219 -15.06 -15.52 -15.05
CA GLU A 219 -15.15 -16.19 -13.74
C GLU A 219 -13.87 -16.98 -13.48
N GLU A 220 -13.40 -16.99 -12.24
CA GLU A 220 -12.28 -17.83 -11.81
C GLU A 220 -12.76 -19.23 -11.48
N GLU A 221 -12.58 -20.15 -12.41
CA GLU A 221 -13.02 -21.54 -12.26
C GLU A 221 -11.99 -22.38 -11.47
N GLU A 222 -10.73 -21.94 -11.44
CA GLU A 222 -9.66 -22.71 -10.80
C GLU A 222 -9.61 -22.49 -9.29
N PRO A 223 -9.22 -23.52 -8.50
CA PRO A 223 -9.04 -23.38 -7.05
C PRO A 223 -7.90 -22.42 -6.68
N SER A 224 -6.96 -22.21 -7.58
CA SER A 224 -5.80 -21.34 -7.41
C SER A 224 -5.38 -20.72 -8.74
N LEU A 225 -5.16 -19.42 -8.74
CA LEU A 225 -4.58 -18.70 -9.88
C LEU A 225 -3.07 -18.93 -9.94
N LEU A 226 -2.60 -19.61 -10.99
CA LEU A 226 -1.18 -19.73 -11.31
C LEU A 226 -0.74 -18.59 -12.23
N VAL A 227 0.38 -17.95 -11.90
CA VAL A 227 0.92 -16.82 -12.69
C VAL A 227 1.86 -17.34 -13.78
N ARG A 228 1.28 -17.82 -14.89
CA ARG A 228 2.03 -18.42 -16.04
C ARG A 228 2.19 -17.48 -17.24
N GLY A 229 1.99 -16.20 -17.03
CA GLY A 229 1.99 -15.15 -18.05
C GLY A 229 1.67 -13.79 -17.43
N PRO A 230 1.48 -12.73 -18.23
CA PRO A 230 1.00 -11.45 -17.72
C PRO A 230 -0.37 -11.64 -17.07
N VAL A 231 -0.53 -11.09 -15.87
CA VAL A 231 -1.79 -11.06 -15.14
C VAL A 231 -2.07 -9.60 -14.77
N ASP A 232 -3.29 -9.14 -15.05
CA ASP A 232 -3.83 -7.85 -14.60
C ASP A 232 -5.34 -8.05 -14.45
N ARG A 233 -5.76 -8.55 -13.28
CA ARG A 233 -7.14 -8.97 -13.03
C ARG A 233 -7.72 -8.23 -11.83
N ILE A 234 -8.89 -7.62 -12.00
CA ILE A 234 -9.66 -7.02 -10.91
C ILE A 234 -10.78 -7.97 -10.53
N TYR A 235 -10.61 -8.73 -9.45
CA TYR A 235 -11.66 -9.57 -8.87
C TYR A 235 -12.64 -8.69 -8.10
N ARG A 236 -13.88 -8.61 -8.58
CA ARG A 236 -14.93 -7.74 -8.03
C ARG A 236 -15.62 -8.43 -6.86
N ASP A 237 -15.90 -7.69 -5.81
CA ASP A 237 -16.56 -8.23 -4.61
C ASP A 237 -15.91 -9.55 -4.16
N ALA A 238 -14.57 -9.55 -4.14
CA ALA A 238 -13.72 -10.73 -3.97
C ALA A 238 -13.85 -11.39 -2.59
N GLY A 239 -14.56 -10.75 -1.65
CA GLY A 239 -14.68 -11.18 -0.27
C GLY A 239 -13.58 -10.56 0.60
N GLU A 240 -13.44 -11.08 1.81
CA GLU A 240 -12.59 -10.49 2.85
C GLU A 240 -11.25 -11.21 3.02
N TYR A 241 -10.92 -12.14 2.10
CA TYR A 241 -9.77 -13.03 2.27
C TYR A 241 -9.15 -13.49 0.96
N ALA A 242 -7.82 -13.41 0.86
CA ALA A 242 -7.02 -14.02 -0.19
C ALA A 242 -5.67 -14.49 0.38
N GLU A 243 -5.06 -15.49 -0.26
CA GLU A 243 -3.72 -15.97 0.10
C GLU A 243 -2.82 -16.01 -1.14
N LEU A 244 -1.58 -15.57 -0.99
CA LEU A 244 -0.52 -15.79 -1.97
C LEU A 244 0.43 -16.86 -1.44
N HIS A 245 0.46 -18.02 -2.07
CA HIS A 245 1.49 -19.03 -1.84
C HIS A 245 2.77 -18.54 -2.52
N VAL A 246 3.86 -18.39 -1.77
CA VAL A 246 5.09 -17.73 -2.25
C VAL A 246 6.15 -18.69 -2.80
N GLY A 247 5.83 -19.99 -2.88
CA GLY A 247 6.69 -21.03 -3.45
C GLY A 247 7.73 -21.63 -2.48
N THR A 248 7.79 -21.16 -1.22
CA THR A 248 8.71 -21.67 -0.19
C THR A 248 8.09 -22.69 0.77
N GLY A 249 6.80 -23.00 0.60
CA GLY A 249 5.99 -23.69 1.61
C GLY A 249 5.31 -22.73 2.60
N ALA A 250 5.46 -21.42 2.43
CA ALA A 250 4.70 -20.40 3.14
C ALA A 250 3.64 -19.74 2.24
N ALA A 251 2.69 -19.05 2.87
CA ALA A 251 1.75 -18.16 2.21
C ALA A 251 1.66 -16.81 2.93
N VAL A 252 1.46 -15.75 2.16
CA VAL A 252 1.04 -14.44 2.68
C VAL A 252 -0.47 -14.39 2.65
N ALA A 253 -1.09 -14.30 3.82
CA ALA A 253 -2.53 -14.17 3.99
C ALA A 253 -2.92 -12.69 4.08
N LEU A 254 -3.95 -12.32 3.33
CA LEU A 254 -4.55 -10.99 3.33
C LEU A 254 -5.99 -11.11 3.84
N SER A 255 -6.29 -10.50 4.98
CA SER A 255 -7.66 -10.32 5.47
C SER A 255 -8.04 -8.86 5.34
N THR A 256 -9.16 -8.59 4.67
CA THR A 256 -9.56 -7.23 4.32
C THR A 256 -11.00 -6.95 4.69
N HIS A 257 -11.28 -5.71 5.07
CA HIS A 257 -12.64 -5.23 5.30
C HIS A 257 -12.78 -3.82 4.70
N GLY A 258 -13.84 -3.60 3.92
CA GLY A 258 -14.09 -2.32 3.23
C GLY A 258 -13.44 -2.21 1.86
N TRP A 259 -12.30 -2.87 1.63
CA TRP A 259 -11.78 -3.10 0.28
C TRP A 259 -12.56 -4.23 -0.38
N ARG A 260 -13.38 -3.90 -1.37
CA ARG A 260 -14.33 -4.84 -1.98
C ARG A 260 -13.69 -5.66 -3.10
N ASP A 261 -12.68 -5.12 -3.75
CA ASP A 261 -12.01 -5.73 -4.88
C ASP A 261 -10.64 -6.26 -4.47
N THR A 262 -10.21 -7.35 -5.11
CA THR A 262 -8.82 -7.83 -5.05
C THR A 262 -8.22 -7.71 -6.44
N VAL A 263 -7.07 -7.05 -6.57
CA VAL A 263 -6.34 -7.02 -7.84
C VAL A 263 -5.19 -8.00 -7.76
N VAL A 264 -5.05 -8.86 -8.78
CA VAL A 264 -3.84 -9.67 -8.96
C VAL A 264 -3.09 -9.15 -10.17
N TRP A 265 -1.82 -8.83 -9.98
CA TRP A 265 -0.99 -8.29 -11.05
C TRP A 265 0.42 -8.88 -11.06
N ASN A 266 0.87 -9.25 -12.26
CA ASN A 266 2.27 -9.50 -12.57
C ASN A 266 2.54 -9.03 -14.01
N PRO A 267 3.53 -8.16 -14.23
CA PRO A 267 3.81 -7.59 -15.55
C PRO A 267 4.44 -8.56 -16.54
N TRP A 268 4.86 -9.73 -16.06
CA TRP A 268 5.64 -10.71 -16.81
C TRP A 268 6.88 -10.08 -17.44
N THR A 269 7.25 -10.53 -18.63
CA THR A 269 8.44 -10.11 -19.37
C THR A 269 8.47 -8.63 -19.79
N SER A 270 7.42 -7.83 -19.51
CA SER A 270 7.52 -6.37 -19.67
C SER A 270 8.42 -5.72 -18.61
N VAL A 271 8.69 -6.41 -17.50
CA VAL A 271 9.70 -6.05 -16.49
C VAL A 271 10.64 -7.25 -16.30
N PRO A 272 11.48 -7.56 -17.31
CA PRO A 272 12.15 -8.85 -17.43
C PRO A 272 13.10 -9.17 -16.26
N ASP A 273 13.70 -8.15 -15.65
CA ASP A 273 14.68 -8.31 -14.58
C ASP A 273 14.06 -8.64 -13.22
N PHE A 274 12.75 -8.39 -13.04
CA PHE A 274 12.12 -8.40 -11.72
C PHE A 274 10.85 -9.22 -11.62
N TYR A 275 10.15 -9.49 -12.72
CA TYR A 275 8.81 -10.09 -12.68
C TYR A 275 8.74 -11.45 -11.99
N ARG A 276 9.84 -12.21 -11.96
CA ARG A 276 9.92 -13.52 -11.30
C ARG A 276 9.85 -13.47 -9.78
N ARG A 277 10.14 -12.31 -9.18
CA ARG A 277 10.35 -12.20 -7.73
C ARG A 277 9.18 -11.57 -6.98
N PHE A 278 8.09 -11.24 -7.67
CA PHE A 278 6.92 -10.71 -7.00
C PHE A 278 5.61 -11.09 -7.65
N VAL A 279 4.55 -11.08 -6.84
CA VAL A 279 3.17 -11.02 -7.30
C VAL A 279 2.49 -9.91 -6.52
N CYS A 280 1.74 -9.06 -7.21
CA CYS A 280 0.90 -8.09 -6.53
C CYS A 280 -0.46 -8.71 -6.20
N VAL A 281 -0.86 -8.61 -4.94
CA VAL A 281 -2.21 -8.94 -4.47
C VAL A 281 -2.71 -7.72 -3.70
N GLU A 282 -3.55 -6.93 -4.35
CA GLU A 282 -3.90 -5.58 -3.91
C GLU A 282 -5.29 -5.57 -3.31
N SER A 283 -5.46 -4.92 -2.15
CA SER A 283 -6.79 -4.62 -1.60
C SER A 283 -7.29 -3.31 -2.19
N ALA A 284 -8.42 -3.34 -2.88
CA ALA A 284 -8.87 -2.22 -3.70
C ALA A 284 -10.37 -1.92 -3.60
N VAL A 285 -10.71 -0.68 -3.95
CA VAL A 285 -12.02 -0.24 -4.43
C VAL A 285 -11.78 0.36 -5.81
N ALA A 286 -11.86 -0.48 -6.84
CA ALA A 286 -11.36 -0.20 -8.18
C ALA A 286 -12.45 -0.29 -9.24
N ALA A 287 -13.32 -1.31 -9.17
CA ALA A 287 -14.33 -1.55 -10.18
C ALA A 287 -15.51 -0.57 -10.08
N VAL A 288 -15.88 -0.18 -8.86
CA VAL A 288 -16.95 0.78 -8.58
C VAL A 288 -16.41 1.86 -7.66
N PRO A 289 -16.43 3.15 -8.07
CA PRO A 289 -16.02 4.25 -7.22
C PRO A 289 -16.84 4.35 -5.94
N ILE A 290 -16.19 4.75 -4.85
CA ILE A 290 -16.85 5.11 -3.59
C ILE A 290 -17.29 6.57 -3.68
N ARG A 291 -18.58 6.79 -3.45
CA ARG A 291 -19.18 8.11 -3.25
C ARG A 291 -19.03 8.52 -1.79
N LEU A 292 -18.48 9.71 -1.52
CA LEU A 292 -18.52 10.35 -0.21
C LEU A 292 -19.34 11.63 -0.26
N ASP A 293 -20.43 11.64 0.52
CA ASP A 293 -21.24 12.81 0.78
C ASP A 293 -20.52 13.79 1.73
N PRO A 294 -20.94 15.06 1.80
CA PRO A 294 -20.37 16.04 2.73
C PRO A 294 -20.34 15.53 4.18
N GLY A 295 -19.21 15.72 4.86
CA GLY A 295 -19.00 15.28 6.25
C GLY A 295 -18.89 13.76 6.46
N SER A 296 -19.02 12.94 5.41
CA SER A 296 -18.94 11.48 5.51
C SER A 296 -17.50 10.97 5.37
N GLY A 297 -17.30 9.67 5.64
CA GLY A 297 -16.02 9.02 5.44
C GLY A 297 -16.17 7.54 5.09
N TRP A 298 -15.08 7.00 4.54
CA TRP A 298 -14.94 5.59 4.20
C TRP A 298 -13.68 5.03 4.86
N ARG A 299 -13.68 3.74 5.16
CA ARG A 299 -12.58 3.03 5.83
C ARG A 299 -12.35 1.66 5.18
N GLY A 300 -11.10 1.39 4.83
CA GLY A 300 -10.61 0.08 4.40
C GLY A 300 -9.52 -0.41 5.35
N ARG A 301 -9.61 -1.67 5.78
CA ARG A 301 -8.62 -2.31 6.64
C ARG A 301 -8.01 -3.51 5.92
N LEU A 302 -6.71 -3.70 6.07
CA LEU A 302 -5.96 -4.84 5.56
C LEU A 302 -5.03 -5.36 6.65
N ASP A 303 -5.18 -6.62 6.99
CA ASP A 303 -4.29 -7.38 7.85
C ASP A 303 -3.47 -8.35 6.99
N ILE A 304 -2.14 -8.27 7.09
CA ILE A 304 -1.18 -9.09 6.37
C ILE A 304 -0.41 -9.94 7.38
N PHE A 305 -0.34 -11.25 7.17
CA PHE A 305 0.47 -12.15 8.00
C PHE A 305 0.94 -13.36 7.20
N VAL A 306 2.06 -13.95 7.63
CA VAL A 306 2.63 -15.14 6.99
C VAL A 306 2.10 -16.40 7.67
N LYS A 307 1.81 -17.44 6.86
CA LYS A 307 1.43 -18.78 7.31
C LYS A 307 2.43 -19.80 6.79
N ASP A 308 2.78 -20.77 7.63
CA ASP A 308 3.41 -22.00 7.18
C ASP A 308 2.34 -22.96 6.65
N LEU A 309 2.50 -23.48 5.43
CA LEU A 309 1.56 -24.41 4.81
C LEU A 309 1.85 -25.88 5.18
N ALA A 310 2.96 -26.15 5.87
CA ALA A 310 3.32 -27.50 6.32
C ALA A 310 2.72 -27.87 7.69
N CYS A 311 2.06 -26.92 8.38
CA CYS A 311 1.49 -27.07 9.72
C CYS A 311 -0.04 -27.29 9.70
#